data_AF-A0A2E1MZU1-F1
#
_entry.id   AF-A0A2E1MZU1-F1
#
_cell.length_a   1.000
_cell.length_b   1.000
_cell.length_c   1.000
_cell.angle_alpha   90.00
_cell.angle_beta   90.00
_cell.angle_gamma   90.00
#
_symmetry.space_group_name_H-M   'P 1'
#
loop_
_entity.id
_entity.type
_entity.pdbx_description
1 polymer ?
#
loop_
_entity_poly.entity_id
_entity_poly.type
_entity_poly.pdbx_seq_one_letter_code
_entity_poly.pdbx_strand_id
1 'polypeptide(L)'
;MYKKIFFICFCCIFSNIVFGKKDNIQIDGKIEYSDIVEVGAVNIRKAESGTYMADIYAHNNQIMAGVQFELLGKDFKILKVEGGRVGDGNFITHVGSDKGVILAFSMTGKMISAIDTLDYSKNKLFTLHFKKNIDKPSEFKMKALLAGKTGTKLSANFIPFLVD
;
A
#
# COMPACT_ATOMS: atom_id res chain seq x y z
N MET A 1 44.83 -18.75 -38.89
CA MET A 1 44.40 -17.49 -38.23
C MET A 1 43.36 -17.83 -37.18
N TYR A 2 43.75 -17.96 -35.91
CA TYR A 2 42.83 -18.22 -34.80
C TYR A 2 42.58 -16.92 -34.03
N LYS A 3 41.31 -16.52 -33.96
CA LYS A 3 40.84 -15.28 -33.35
C LYS A 3 40.67 -15.51 -31.84
N LYS A 4 41.53 -14.90 -31.02
CA LYS A 4 41.43 -14.95 -29.55
C LYS A 4 40.24 -14.09 -29.10
N ILE A 5 39.28 -14.70 -28.41
CA ILE A 5 38.16 -14.04 -27.74
C ILE A 5 38.64 -13.63 -26.35
N PHE A 6 38.56 -12.34 -26.06
CA PHE A 6 38.92 -11.74 -24.78
C PHE A 6 37.66 -11.71 -23.89
N PHE A 7 37.66 -12.49 -22.81
CA PHE A 7 36.57 -12.57 -21.84
C PHE A 7 36.92 -11.66 -20.66
N ILE A 8 36.30 -10.48 -20.57
CA ILE A 8 36.45 -9.60 -19.41
C ILE A 8 35.35 -9.94 -18.42
N CYS A 9 35.74 -10.67 -17.37
CA CYS A 9 34.98 -10.84 -16.15
C CYS A 9 35.07 -9.54 -15.34
N PHE A 10 33.93 -8.89 -15.08
CA PHE A 10 33.87 -7.72 -14.20
C PHE A 10 33.02 -8.07 -12.97
N CYS A 11 33.70 -8.59 -11.93
CA CYS A 11 33.21 -8.61 -10.56
C CYS A 11 33.59 -7.29 -9.88
N CYS A 12 32.62 -6.45 -9.53
CA CYS A 12 32.77 -5.40 -8.51
C CYS A 12 31.42 -5.29 -7.76
N ILE A 13 31.27 -6.00 -6.65
CA ILE A 13 31.39 -5.50 -5.27
C ILE A 13 30.12 -4.75 -4.81
N PHE A 14 29.42 -5.40 -3.88
CA PHE A 14 28.38 -4.82 -3.03
C PHE A 14 28.87 -3.56 -2.32
N SER A 15 28.08 -2.50 -2.40
CA SER A 15 28.07 -1.43 -1.40
C SER A 15 26.62 -1.19 -0.98
N ASN A 16 26.24 -1.78 0.15
CA ASN A 16 25.06 -1.35 0.88
C ASN A 16 25.37 0.03 1.47
N ILE A 17 24.71 1.08 0.98
CA ILE A 17 24.54 2.34 1.71
C ILE A 17 23.05 2.66 1.70
N VAL A 18 22.39 2.34 2.81
CA VAL A 18 21.12 2.93 3.20
C VAL A 18 21.47 4.05 4.18
N PHE A 19 21.31 5.29 3.75
CA PHE A 19 21.02 6.40 4.66
C PHE A 19 20.17 7.42 3.92
N GLY A 20 18.98 7.66 4.45
CA GLY A 20 17.95 8.48 3.83
C GLY A 20 18.41 9.92 3.63
N LYS A 21 18.23 10.41 2.40
CA LYS A 21 18.24 11.83 2.08
C LYS A 21 17.09 12.09 1.11
N LYS A 22 16.19 13.01 1.49
CA LYS A 22 15.17 13.56 0.59
C LYS A 22 15.90 14.38 -0.47
N ASP A 23 16.16 13.77 -1.61
CA ASP A 23 16.66 14.50 -2.76
C ASP A 23 15.46 14.91 -3.61
N ASN A 24 15.01 16.16 -3.41
CA ASN A 24 14.20 16.84 -4.42
C ASN A 24 15.14 17.12 -5.61
N ILE A 25 15.11 16.27 -6.63
CA ILE A 25 15.83 16.51 -7.87
C ILE A 25 14.95 17.41 -8.73
N GLN A 26 15.37 18.67 -8.88
CA GLN A 26 14.73 19.62 -9.78
C GLN A 26 15.35 19.46 -11.16
N ILE A 27 14.63 18.81 -12.09
CA ILE A 27 14.94 18.83 -13.53
C ILE A 27 13.78 19.57 -14.22
N ASP A 28 14.10 20.72 -14.83
CA ASP A 28 13.22 21.45 -15.77
C ASP A 28 11.83 21.91 -15.27
N GLY A 29 11.72 22.32 -14.01
CA GLY A 29 10.50 23.00 -13.53
C GLY A 29 9.23 22.14 -13.51
N LYS A 30 9.35 20.83 -13.74
CA LYS A 30 8.33 19.85 -13.42
C LYS A 30 8.65 19.24 -12.08
N ILE A 31 7.73 19.42 -11.12
CA ILE A 31 7.79 18.70 -9.85
C ILE A 31 7.54 17.22 -10.19
N GLU A 32 8.60 16.42 -10.15
CA GLU A 32 8.50 14.96 -10.29
C GLU A 32 8.00 14.42 -8.95
N TYR A 33 6.68 14.30 -8.83
CA TYR A 33 6.08 13.71 -7.66
C TYR A 33 6.51 12.25 -7.55
N SER A 34 6.89 11.79 -6.35
CA SER A 34 7.13 10.38 -6.09
C SER A 34 5.95 9.54 -6.59
N ASP A 35 6.19 8.68 -7.58
CA ASP A 35 5.21 7.72 -8.13
C ASP A 35 4.82 6.61 -7.13
N ILE A 36 5.33 6.68 -5.89
CA ILE A 36 5.04 5.73 -4.83
C ILE A 36 3.86 6.25 -4.01
N VAL A 37 2.77 5.47 -4.03
CA VAL A 37 1.64 5.64 -3.12
C VAL A 37 2.04 5.15 -1.74
N GLU A 38 1.99 6.03 -0.74
CA GLU A 38 2.14 5.62 0.65
C GLU A 38 0.80 5.10 1.18
N VAL A 39 0.83 3.93 1.81
CA VAL A 39 -0.32 3.34 2.47
C VAL A 39 0.04 3.09 3.93
N GLY A 40 -0.82 3.48 4.86
CA GLY A 40 -0.63 3.22 6.28
C GLY A 40 -1.95 3.17 7.03
N ALA A 41 -1.87 3.19 8.35
CA ALA A 41 -3.03 3.17 9.22
C ALA A 41 -3.02 4.35 10.19
N VAL A 42 -4.21 4.89 10.44
CA VAL A 42 -4.49 5.86 11.51
C VAL A 42 -5.73 5.41 12.30
N ASN A 43 -6.00 6.05 13.43
CA ASN A 43 -7.19 5.79 14.26
C ASN A 43 -7.38 4.30 14.63
N ILE A 44 -6.27 3.61 14.95
CA ILE A 44 -6.29 2.20 15.35
C ILE A 44 -6.99 2.10 16.72
N ARG A 45 -8.02 1.28 16.79
CA ARG A 45 -8.88 1.14 17.99
C ARG A 45 -9.34 -0.30 18.15
N LYS A 46 -9.55 -0.71 19.40
CA LYS A 46 -10.05 -2.04 19.77
C LYS A 46 -11.46 -1.92 20.33
N ALA A 47 -12.40 -2.67 19.77
CA ALA A 47 -13.75 -2.80 20.30
C ALA A 47 -13.77 -3.80 21.46
N GLU A 48 -14.78 -3.72 22.33
CA GLU A 48 -14.98 -4.65 23.44
C GLU A 48 -15.10 -6.12 22.98
N SER A 49 -15.57 -6.36 21.75
CA SER A 49 -15.64 -7.69 21.14
C SER A 49 -14.27 -8.30 20.75
N GLY A 50 -13.16 -7.60 21.02
CA GLY A 50 -11.81 -8.00 20.61
C GLY A 50 -11.50 -7.76 19.14
N THR A 51 -12.43 -7.17 18.38
CA THR A 51 -12.21 -6.74 17.00
C THR A 51 -11.44 -5.42 16.98
N TYR A 52 -10.42 -5.34 16.14
CA TYR A 52 -9.70 -4.10 15.87
C TYR A 52 -10.29 -3.40 14.64
N MET A 53 -10.27 -2.07 14.68
CA MET A 53 -10.59 -1.21 13.56
C MET A 53 -9.41 -0.29 13.30
N ALA A 54 -9.00 -0.16 12.04
CA ALA A 54 -7.97 0.78 11.62
C ALA A 54 -8.45 1.52 10.37
N ASP A 55 -8.26 2.84 10.33
CA ASP A 55 -8.52 3.61 9.13
C ASP A 55 -7.27 3.52 8.24
N ILE A 56 -7.37 2.76 7.16
CA ILE A 56 -6.30 2.63 6.19
C ILE A 56 -6.34 3.86 5.30
N TYR A 57 -5.24 4.60 5.24
CA TYR A 57 -5.08 5.75 4.35
C TYR A 57 -4.23 5.37 3.14
N ALA A 58 -4.43 6.10 2.05
CA ALA A 58 -3.50 6.11 0.92
C ALA A 58 -3.20 7.56 0.55
N HIS A 59 -1.94 7.96 0.68
CA HIS A 59 -1.46 9.25 0.21
C HIS A 59 -0.92 9.06 -1.20
N ASN A 60 -1.63 9.62 -2.19
CA ASN A 60 -1.42 9.36 -3.61
C ASN A 60 -1.55 10.63 -4.44
N ASN A 61 -0.56 10.90 -5.26
CA ASN A 61 -0.54 11.95 -6.29
C ASN A 61 -1.26 11.54 -7.60
N GLN A 62 -1.51 10.24 -7.79
CA GLN A 62 -2.13 9.66 -8.98
C GLN A 62 -3.50 9.06 -8.65
N ILE A 63 -4.46 9.21 -9.57
CA ILE A 63 -5.77 8.56 -9.42
C ILE A 63 -5.65 7.03 -9.56
N MET A 64 -6.46 6.30 -8.79
CA MET A 64 -6.45 4.83 -8.79
C MET A 64 -7.77 4.28 -9.32
N ALA A 65 -7.72 3.34 -10.25
CA ALA A 65 -8.87 2.62 -10.79
C ALA A 65 -9.33 1.47 -9.89
N GLY A 66 -8.43 0.94 -9.06
CA GLY A 66 -8.71 -0.15 -8.14
C GLY A 66 -7.52 -0.44 -7.24
N VAL A 67 -7.80 -1.16 -6.16
CA VAL A 67 -6.79 -1.52 -5.16
C VAL A 67 -6.94 -2.98 -4.75
N GLN A 68 -5.81 -3.62 -4.52
CA GLN A 68 -5.71 -4.94 -3.92
C GLN A 68 -4.71 -4.89 -2.78
N PHE A 69 -5.08 -5.47 -1.64
CA PHE A 69 -4.19 -5.68 -0.51
C PHE A 69 -4.10 -7.17 -0.19
N GLU A 70 -2.93 -7.63 0.20
CA GLU A 70 -2.70 -8.99 0.69
C GLU A 70 -2.07 -8.90 2.08
N LEU A 71 -2.75 -9.43 3.09
CA LEU A 71 -2.21 -9.56 4.44
C LEU A 71 -0.97 -10.47 4.41
N LEU A 72 0.12 -9.99 5.02
CA LEU A 72 1.33 -10.79 5.19
C LEU A 72 1.34 -11.43 6.58
N GLY A 73 1.65 -12.73 6.62
CA GLY A 73 1.64 -13.51 7.87
C GLY A 73 0.27 -14.12 8.19
N LYS A 74 0.15 -14.68 9.41
CA LYS A 74 -1.07 -15.39 9.87
C LYS A 74 -1.57 -14.89 11.24
N ASP A 75 -0.90 -13.88 11.78
CA ASP A 75 -1.14 -13.32 13.11
C ASP A 75 -2.46 -12.57 13.19
N PHE A 76 -3.02 -12.20 12.04
CA PHE A 76 -4.28 -11.48 11.91
C PHE A 76 -5.24 -12.17 10.96
N LYS A 77 -6.52 -11.89 11.13
CA LYS A 77 -7.61 -12.26 10.22
C LYS A 77 -8.41 -11.03 9.87
N ILE A 78 -8.50 -10.73 8.57
CA ILE A 78 -9.37 -9.66 8.07
C ILE A 78 -10.83 -10.13 8.13
N LEU A 79 -11.71 -9.28 8.64
CA LEU A 79 -13.14 -9.55 8.78
C LEU A 79 -13.95 -8.84 7.70
N LYS A 80 -13.71 -7.54 7.52
CA LYS A 80 -14.39 -6.70 6.53
C LYS A 80 -13.62 -5.41 6.25
N VAL A 81 -13.99 -4.74 5.16
CA VAL A 81 -13.56 -3.38 4.83
C VAL A 81 -14.77 -2.55 4.44
N GLU A 82 -14.83 -1.28 4.88
CA GLU A 82 -15.97 -0.41 4.59
C GLU A 82 -15.61 1.09 4.61
N GLY A 83 -16.45 1.91 3.98
CA GLY A 83 -16.34 3.37 4.02
C GLY A 83 -15.09 3.94 3.33
N GLY A 84 -14.77 5.19 3.69
CA GLY A 84 -13.67 5.95 3.08
C GLY A 84 -13.91 6.22 1.59
N ARG A 85 -12.86 6.64 0.88
CA ARG A 85 -12.95 6.95 -0.56
C ARG A 85 -13.45 5.77 -1.41
N VAL A 86 -13.19 4.54 -0.99
CA VAL A 86 -13.70 3.33 -1.65
C VAL A 86 -15.22 3.23 -1.48
N GLY A 87 -15.71 3.42 -0.25
CA GLY A 87 -17.14 3.44 0.05
C GLY A 87 -17.88 4.60 -0.63
N ASP A 88 -17.34 5.82 -0.53
CA ASP A 88 -17.93 7.03 -1.15
C ASP A 88 -17.98 6.92 -2.68
N GLY A 89 -17.01 6.20 -3.25
CA GLY A 89 -16.95 5.87 -4.66
C GLY A 89 -17.88 4.72 -5.10
N ASN A 90 -18.63 4.09 -4.19
CA ASN A 90 -19.43 2.87 -4.43
C ASN A 90 -18.62 1.75 -5.11
N PHE A 91 -17.38 1.57 -4.69
CA PHE A 91 -16.56 0.46 -5.16
C PHE A 91 -17.09 -0.84 -4.55
N ILE A 92 -17.07 -1.92 -5.32
CA ILE A 92 -17.34 -3.26 -4.79
C ILE A 92 -16.10 -3.69 -4.03
N THR A 93 -16.27 -4.03 -2.75
CA THR A 93 -15.22 -4.59 -1.92
C THR A 93 -15.42 -6.09 -1.73
N HIS A 94 -14.32 -6.83 -1.79
CA HIS A 94 -14.31 -8.27 -1.51
C HIS A 94 -13.17 -8.59 -0.55
N VAL A 95 -13.47 -9.40 0.47
CA VAL A 95 -12.48 -9.95 1.40
C VAL A 95 -12.40 -11.45 1.16
N GLY A 96 -11.24 -11.92 0.69
CA GLY A 96 -10.99 -13.34 0.43
C GLY A 96 -10.95 -14.15 1.73
N SER A 97 -11.51 -15.35 1.70
CA SER A 97 -11.74 -16.20 2.88
C SER A 97 -10.48 -16.67 3.59
N ASP A 98 -9.38 -16.92 2.85
CA ASP A 98 -8.28 -17.75 3.35
C ASP A 98 -6.93 -17.02 3.51
N LYS A 99 -6.76 -15.86 2.86
CA LYS A 99 -5.45 -15.17 2.76
C LYS A 99 -5.48 -13.70 3.17
N GLY A 100 -6.59 -13.20 3.69
CA GLY A 100 -6.71 -11.76 4.01
C GLY A 100 -6.45 -10.89 2.78
N VAL A 101 -6.93 -11.32 1.61
CA VAL A 101 -6.88 -10.52 0.39
C VAL A 101 -8.07 -9.58 0.41
N ILE A 102 -7.82 -8.28 0.21
CA ILE A 102 -8.85 -7.27 0.00
C ILE A 102 -8.78 -6.86 -1.47
N LEU A 103 -9.91 -6.85 -2.16
CA LEU A 103 -10.07 -6.27 -3.47
C LEU A 103 -11.10 -5.14 -3.40
N ALA A 104 -10.82 -4.03 -4.06
CA ALA A 104 -11.80 -2.99 -4.27
C ALA A 104 -11.69 -2.39 -5.68
N PHE A 105 -12.78 -2.45 -6.44
CA PHE A 105 -12.86 -1.98 -7.81
C PHE A 105 -14.24 -1.38 -8.13
N SER A 106 -14.29 -0.48 -9.11
CA SER A 106 -15.55 0.13 -9.54
C SER A 106 -16.15 -0.64 -10.72
N MET A 107 -17.46 -0.94 -10.65
CA MET A 107 -18.23 -1.47 -11.79
C MET A 107 -18.63 -0.40 -12.80
N THR A 108 -18.56 0.87 -12.40
CA THR A 108 -19.02 2.01 -13.21
C THR A 108 -17.84 2.85 -13.74
N GLY A 109 -16.60 2.38 -13.58
CA GLY A 109 -15.40 3.11 -13.95
C GLY A 109 -15.10 4.35 -13.09
N LYS A 110 -15.67 4.44 -11.88
CA LYS A 110 -15.27 5.47 -10.91
C LYS A 110 -13.82 5.25 -10.51
N MET A 111 -13.14 6.36 -10.19
CA MET A 111 -11.74 6.40 -9.80
C MET A 111 -11.63 6.91 -8.37
N ILE A 112 -10.62 6.43 -7.64
CA ILE A 112 -10.21 6.98 -6.35
C ILE A 112 -9.33 8.18 -6.63
N SER A 113 -9.78 9.36 -6.21
CA SER A 113 -9.08 10.62 -6.43
C SER A 113 -7.69 10.65 -5.78
N ALA A 114 -6.77 11.38 -6.42
CA ALA A 114 -5.53 11.79 -5.79
C ALA A 114 -5.83 12.67 -4.57
N ILE A 115 -5.00 12.58 -3.54
CA ILE A 115 -5.08 13.43 -2.37
C ILE A 115 -3.67 13.74 -1.87
N ASP A 116 -3.32 15.02 -1.95
CA ASP A 116 -2.01 15.54 -1.57
C ASP A 116 -2.16 16.41 -0.31
N THR A 117 -2.56 15.77 0.80
CA THR A 117 -2.49 16.38 2.12
C THR A 117 -1.75 15.45 3.07
N LEU A 118 -0.97 16.06 3.97
CA LEU A 118 -0.24 15.36 5.04
C LEU A 118 -1.14 15.05 6.25
N ASP A 119 -2.38 15.56 6.26
CA ASP A 119 -3.38 15.15 7.24
C ASP A 119 -3.95 13.78 6.84
N TYR A 120 -3.28 12.71 7.24
CA TYR A 120 -3.62 11.34 6.86
C TYR A 120 -5.03 10.91 7.30
N SER A 121 -5.61 11.58 8.31
CA SER A 121 -6.99 11.33 8.73
C SER A 121 -8.01 11.67 7.64
N LYS A 122 -7.67 12.62 6.75
CA LYS A 122 -8.47 13.01 5.58
C LYS A 122 -8.23 12.11 4.36
N ASN A 123 -7.20 11.26 4.39
CA ASN A 123 -6.80 10.40 3.26
C ASN A 123 -7.36 8.98 3.33
N LYS A 124 -8.37 8.77 4.20
CA LYS A 124 -8.95 7.45 4.46
C LYS A 124 -9.41 6.78 3.16
N LEU A 125 -8.78 5.65 2.85
CA LEU A 125 -9.12 4.79 1.74
C LEU A 125 -10.32 3.91 2.11
N PHE A 126 -10.23 3.23 3.26
CA PHE A 126 -11.31 2.47 3.90
C PHE A 126 -11.01 2.25 5.39
N THR A 127 -12.02 1.84 6.15
CA THR A 127 -11.86 1.30 7.50
C THR A 127 -11.75 -0.22 7.42
N LEU A 128 -10.66 -0.77 7.97
CA LEU A 128 -10.37 -2.18 8.06
C LEU A 128 -10.83 -2.73 9.41
N HIS A 129 -11.55 -3.84 9.38
CA HIS A 129 -11.87 -4.63 10.56
C HIS A 129 -11.09 -5.93 10.55
N PHE A 130 -10.40 -6.22 11.65
CA PHE A 130 -9.57 -7.41 11.76
C PHE A 130 -9.53 -7.96 13.19
N LYS A 131 -9.19 -9.24 13.32
CA LYS A 131 -8.89 -9.89 14.60
C LYS A 131 -7.43 -10.28 14.63
N LYS A 132 -6.90 -10.32 15.85
CA LYS A 132 -5.59 -10.87 16.16
C LYS A 132 -5.78 -12.32 16.60
N ASN A 133 -4.99 -13.23 16.03
CA ASN A 133 -5.07 -14.68 16.26
C ASN A 133 -4.07 -15.17 17.30
N ILE A 134 -3.21 -14.30 17.80
CA ILE A 134 -2.12 -14.63 18.72
C ILE A 134 -2.07 -13.64 19.90
N ASP A 135 -1.65 -14.14 21.05
CA ASP A 135 -1.60 -13.38 22.31
C ASP A 135 -0.19 -12.82 22.58
N LYS A 136 0.34 -12.06 21.62
CA LYS A 136 1.60 -11.32 21.74
C LYS A 136 1.64 -10.13 20.78
N PRO A 137 2.27 -9.00 21.10
CA PRO A 137 2.42 -7.88 20.17
C PRO A 137 2.95 -8.34 18.80
N SER A 138 2.33 -7.88 17.72
CA SER A 138 2.61 -8.37 16.35
C SER A 138 2.48 -7.25 15.32
N GLU A 139 3.34 -7.28 14.32
CA GLU A 139 3.35 -6.28 13.24
C GLU A 139 2.27 -6.62 12.19
N PHE A 140 1.35 -5.69 11.97
CA PHE A 140 0.39 -5.76 10.88
C PHE A 140 1.03 -5.22 9.59
N LYS A 141 1.10 -6.06 8.56
CA LYS A 141 1.72 -5.71 7.29
C LYS A 141 0.90 -6.21 6.11
N MET A 142 0.75 -5.36 5.09
CA MET A 142 0.11 -5.74 3.84
C MET A 142 1.01 -5.46 2.63
N LYS A 143 0.86 -6.26 1.58
CA LYS A 143 1.34 -5.93 0.24
C LYS A 143 0.22 -5.24 -0.53
N ALA A 144 0.53 -4.10 -1.14
CA ALA A 144 -0.40 -3.34 -1.96
C ALA A 144 -0.14 -3.54 -3.45
N LEU A 145 -1.20 -3.72 -4.23
CA LEU A 145 -1.21 -3.71 -5.69
C LEU A 145 -2.28 -2.70 -6.12
N LEU A 146 -1.84 -1.61 -6.74
CA LEU A 146 -2.71 -0.49 -7.10
C LEU A 146 -2.73 -0.35 -8.61
N ALA A 147 -3.92 -0.13 -9.18
CA ALA A 147 -4.11 0.12 -10.60
C ALA A 147 -4.35 1.61 -10.83
N GLY A 148 -3.61 2.23 -11.74
CA GLY A 148 -3.82 3.59 -12.21
C GLY A 148 -4.94 3.67 -13.25
N LYS A 149 -5.23 4.90 -13.71
CA LYS A 149 -6.31 5.21 -14.66
C LYS A 149 -6.36 4.30 -15.89
N THR A 150 -5.21 3.94 -16.43
CA THR A 150 -5.05 3.18 -17.68
C THR A 150 -4.77 1.69 -17.44
N GLY A 151 -4.99 1.20 -16.21
CA GLY A 151 -4.64 -0.17 -15.81
C GLY A 151 -3.15 -0.38 -15.55
N THR A 152 -2.34 0.69 -15.56
CA THR A 152 -0.94 0.63 -15.18
C THR A 152 -0.79 0.30 -13.71
N LYS A 153 0.21 -0.50 -13.35
CA LYS A 153 0.54 -0.77 -11.96
C LYS A 153 1.18 0.48 -11.34
N LEU A 154 0.67 0.92 -10.19
CA LEU A 154 1.32 1.96 -9.39
C LEU A 154 2.21 1.32 -8.32
N SER A 155 3.33 1.98 -8.03
CA SER A 155 4.20 1.59 -6.93
C SER A 155 3.54 1.98 -5.61
N ALA A 156 3.67 1.13 -4.60
CA ALA A 156 3.08 1.37 -3.30
C ALA A 156 4.02 0.92 -2.19
N ASN A 157 4.09 1.73 -1.13
CA ASN A 157 4.82 1.40 0.09
C ASN A 157 3.83 1.33 1.25
N PHE A 158 3.73 0.16 1.89
CA PHE A 158 2.90 -0.02 3.06
C PHE A 158 3.74 0.20 4.32
N ILE A 159 3.31 1.12 5.18
CA ILE A 159 3.91 1.39 6.49
C ILE A 159 3.32 0.41 7.51
N PRO A 160 4.10 -0.58 7.99
CA PRO A 160 3.61 -1.53 8.99
C PRO A 160 3.32 -0.83 10.32
N PHE A 161 2.42 -1.42 11.11
CA PHE A 161 2.09 -0.92 12.44
C PHE A 161 1.97 -2.06 13.45
N LEU A 162 2.33 -1.78 14.70
CA LEU A 162 2.23 -2.75 15.78
C LEU A 162 0.80 -2.81 16.31
N VAL A 163 0.34 -4.03 16.62
CA VAL A 163 -0.93 -4.26 17.31
C VAL A 163 -0.64 -5.06 18.57
N ASP A 164 -1.01 -4.50 19.72
CA ASP A 164 -0.90 -5.11 21.04
C ASP A 164 -2.04 -6.11 21.32
#